data_AF-A0A2P4Y4V2-F1
#
_entry.id   AF-A0A2P4Y4V2-F1
#
_cell.length_a   1.000
_cell.length_b   1.000
_cell.length_c   1.000
_cell.angle_alpha   90.00
_cell.angle_beta   90.00
_cell.angle_gamma   90.00
#
_symmetry.space_group_name_H-M   'P 1'
#
loop_
_entity.id
_entity.type
_entity.pdbx_description
1 polymer ?
#
loop_
_entity_poly.entity_id
_entity_poly.type
_entity_poly.pdbx_seq_one_letter_code
_entity_poly.pdbx_strand_id
1 'polypeptide(L)' 'MGKACHDMAEALRDCMLQQECMADGTKTLKQCLHDRAYSYECKEYRVAYFECKRGQLDMRQRIRGPKGGMSKPVDGN' A
#
# COMPACT_ATOMS: atom_id res chain seq x y z
N MET A 1 12.97 -6.43 5.27
CA MET A 1 12.15 -5.20 5.19
C MET A 1 11.32 -5.12 6.47
N GLY A 2 11.33 -3.99 7.17
CA GLY A 2 10.60 -3.85 8.45
C GLY A 2 9.08 -3.99 8.27
N LYS A 3 8.43 -4.68 9.21
CA LYS A 3 6.98 -5.02 9.19
C LYS A 3 6.04 -3.81 9.23
N ALA A 4 6.54 -2.60 9.49
CA ALA A 4 5.74 -1.41 9.79
C ALA A 4 4.77 -0.93 8.68
N CYS A 5 4.97 -1.31 7.41
CA CYS A 5 4.03 -0.99 6.32
C CYS A 5 3.53 -2.23 5.59
N HIS A 6 3.61 -3.41 6.20
CA HIS A 6 3.26 -4.66 5.53
C HIS A 6 1.78 -4.68 5.11
N ASP A 7 0.88 -4.38 6.04
CA ASP A 7 -0.57 -4.42 5.81
C ASP A 7 -1.02 -3.45 4.71
N MET A 8 -0.41 -2.25 4.67
CA MET A 8 -0.66 -1.25 3.63
C MET A 8 -0.11 -1.70 2.27
N ALA A 9 1.02 -2.39 2.26
CA ALA A 9 1.58 -2.96 1.03
C ALA A 9 0.68 -4.08 0.49
N GLU A 10 0.15 -4.94 1.36
CA GLU A 10 -0.79 -6.00 0.98
C GLU A 10 -2.11 -5.43 0.48
N ALA A 11 -2.69 -4.44 1.18
CA ALA A 11 -3.91 -3.78 0.73
C ALA A 11 -3.76 -3.18 -0.66
N LEU A 12 -2.64 -2.49 -0.92
CA LEU A 12 -2.33 -1.94 -2.23
C LEU A 12 -2.12 -3.03 -3.29
N ARG A 13 -1.40 -4.10 -2.94
CA ARG A 13 -1.18 -5.25 -3.84
C ARG A 13 -2.50 -5.89 -4.24
N ASP A 14 -3.37 -6.17 -3.27
CA ASP A 14 -4.63 -6.87 -3.52
C ASP A 14 -5.56 -6.02 -4.38
N CYS A 15 -5.63 -4.71 -4.14
CA CYS A 15 -6.36 -3.79 -5.01
C CYS A 15 -5.86 -3.85 -6.47
N MET A 16 -4.54 -3.81 -6.65
CA MET A 16 -3.90 -3.82 -7.98
C MET A 16 -4.10 -5.15 -8.73
N LEU A 17 -4.21 -6.27 -7.99
CA LEU A 17 -4.53 -7.58 -8.55
C LEU A 17 -6.00 -7.68 -8.98
N GLN A 18 -6.91 -7.07 -8.23
CA GLN A 18 -8.34 -7.19 -8.50
C GLN A 18 -8.82 -6.27 -9.63
N GLN A 19 -8.30 -5.04 -9.69
CA GLN A 19 -8.90 -4.00 -10.53
C GLN A 19 -8.04 -3.60 -11.74
N GLU A 20 -6.75 -3.94 -11.77
CA GLU A 20 -5.77 -3.06 -12.45
C GLU A 20 -4.52 -3.73 -13.03
N CYS A 21 -3.45 -2.95 -13.21
CA CYS A 21 -2.16 -3.29 -13.82
C CYS A 21 -1.52 -4.64 -13.42
N MET A 22 -1.88 -5.25 -12.29
CA MET A 22 -1.37 -6.59 -11.92
C MET A 22 -2.34 -7.73 -12.23
N ALA A 23 -3.54 -7.45 -12.74
CA ALA A 23 -4.58 -8.44 -12.98
C ALA A 23 -4.18 -9.50 -14.01
N ASP A 24 -3.29 -9.16 -14.94
CA ASP A 24 -2.75 -10.09 -15.94
C ASP A 24 -1.58 -10.94 -15.41
N GLY A 25 -1.09 -10.65 -14.20
CA GLY A 25 0.05 -11.32 -13.57
C GLY A 25 1.41 -11.07 -14.24
N THR A 26 1.48 -10.20 -15.25
CA THR A 26 2.74 -9.96 -16.01
C THR A 26 3.60 -8.90 -15.35
N LYS A 27 2.97 -7.98 -14.61
CA LYS A 27 3.63 -6.86 -13.96
C LYS A 27 3.66 -7.01 -12.45
N THR A 28 4.77 -6.60 -11.87
CA THR A 28 4.93 -6.46 -10.42
C THR A 28 4.34 -5.14 -9.94
N LEU A 29 3.96 -5.07 -8.66
CA LEU A 29 3.48 -3.83 -8.04
C LEU A 29 4.44 -2.64 -8.27
N LYS A 30 5.75 -2.90 -8.23
CA LYS A 30 6.78 -1.89 -8.47
C LYS A 30 6.73 -1.33 -9.90
N GLN A 31 6.53 -2.19 -10.90
CA GLN A 31 6.39 -1.76 -12.29
C GLN A 31 5.10 -0.95 -12.48
N CYS A 32 3.98 -1.41 -11.92
CA CYS A 32 2.71 -0.68 -11.99
C CYS A 32 2.78 0.72 -11.36
N LEU A 33 3.44 0.83 -10.20
CA LEU A 33 3.64 2.13 -9.55
C LEU A 33 4.59 3.04 -10.34
N HIS A 34 5.62 2.48 -10.97
CA HIS A 34 6.53 3.23 -11.85
C HIS A 34 5.78 3.79 -13.06
N ASP A 35 5.01 2.94 -13.73
CA ASP A 35 4.26 3.30 -14.95
C ASP A 35 3.01 4.15 -14.64
N ARG A 36 2.73 4.40 -13.37
CA ARG A 36 1.52 5.05 -12.87
C ARG A 36 0.23 4.40 -13.39
N ALA A 37 0.29 3.09 -13.63
CA ALA A 37 -0.82 2.27 -14.11
C ALA A 37 -1.58 1.73 -12.89
N TYR A 38 -2.58 2.50 -12.44
CA TYR A 38 -3.47 2.14 -11.34
C TYR A 38 -4.81 2.88 -11.43
N SER A 39 -5.87 2.25 -10.92
CA SER A 39 -7.23 2.79 -10.92
C SER A 39 -7.37 3.92 -9.92
N TYR A 40 -8.47 4.65 -10.05
CA TYR A 40 -8.92 5.54 -9.00
C TYR A 40 -9.20 4.81 -7.68
N GLU A 41 -9.72 3.57 -7.70
CA GLU A 41 -10.02 2.83 -6.46
C GLU A 41 -8.75 2.49 -5.67
N CYS A 42 -7.62 2.24 -6.36
CA CYS A 42 -6.35 1.94 -5.69
C CYS A 42 -5.58 3.18 -5.21
N LYS A 43 -6.09 4.39 -5.47
CA LYS A 43 -5.42 5.65 -5.11
C LYS A 43 -5.22 5.80 -3.60
N GLU A 44 -6.24 5.50 -2.80
CA GLU A 44 -6.18 5.66 -1.35
C GLU A 44 -5.16 4.70 -0.71
N TYR A 45 -5.17 3.43 -1.13
CA TYR A 45 -4.17 2.44 -0.70
C TYR A 45 -2.74 2.86 -1.10
N ARG A 46 -2.59 3.50 -2.27
CA ARG A 46 -1.28 4.01 -2.73
C ARG A 46 -0.79 5.15 -1.85
N VAL A 47 -1.66 6.09 -1.53
CA VAL A 47 -1.35 7.23 -0.65
C VAL A 47 -0.96 6.71 0.73
N ALA A 48 -1.74 5.80 1.30
CA ALA A 48 -1.46 5.17 2.58
C ALA A 48 -0.08 4.48 2.63
N TYR A 49 0.21 3.63 1.64
CA TYR A 49 1.50 2.96 1.54
C TYR A 49 2.66 3.96 1.43
N PHE A 50 2.49 5.00 0.61
CA PHE A 50 3.48 6.07 0.46
C PHE A 50 3.70 6.84 1.76
N GLU A 51 2.63 7.22 2.46
CA GLU A 51 2.72 7.94 3.73
C GLU A 51 3.39 7.11 4.82
N CYS A 52 3.11 5.82 4.88
CA CYS A 52 3.77 4.92 5.81
C CYS A 52 5.28 4.82 5.51
N LYS A 53 5.65 4.64 4.23
CA LYS A 53 7.06 4.61 3.81
C LYS A 53 7.78 5.92 4.10
N ARG A 54 7.11 7.06 3.89
CA ARG A 54 7.62 8.39 4.22
C ARG A 54 7.78 8.56 5.73
N GLY A 55 6.80 8.12 6.52
CA GLY A 55 6.82 8.14 7.98
C GLY A 55 7.96 7.30 8.58
N GLN A 56 8.37 6.22 7.92
CA GLN A 56 9.57 5.48 8.33
C GLN A 56 10.86 6.29 8.18
N LEU A 57 10.94 7.24 7.25
CA LEU A 57 12.09 8.13 7.09
C LEU A 57 12.00 9.37 7.99
N ASP A 58 10.78 9.75 8.39
CA ASP A 58 10.52 10.87 9.28
C ASP A 58 10.72 10.48 10.76
N MET A 59 11.81 10.96 11.35
CA MET A 59 12.15 10.70 12.76
C MET A 59 11.05 11.18 13.74
N ARG A 60 10.25 12.19 13.37
CA ARG A 60 9.15 12.68 14.22
C ARG A 60 8.02 11.66 14.34
N GLN A 61 7.77 10.88 13.30
CA GLN A 61 6.73 9.84 13.32
C GLN A 61 7.19 8.55 13.99
N ARG A 62 8.51 8.28 14.01
CA ARG A 62 9.06 7.13 14.75
C ARG A 62 8.81 7.21 16.26
N ILE A 63 8.83 8.41 16.84
CA ILE A 63 8.62 8.60 18.29
C ILE A 63 7.12 8.57 18.65
N ARG A 64 6.26 9.13 17.79
CA ARG A 64 4.83 9.30 18.09
C ARG A 64 3.94 8.16 17.59
N GLY A 65 4.51 7.24 16.82
CA GLY A 65 3.75 6.20 16.12
C GLY A 65 3.11 6.72 14.82
N PRO A 66 2.81 5.81 13.87
CA PRO A 66 2.16 6.18 12.63
C PRO A 66 0.73 6.68 12.87
N LYS A 67 0.35 7.77 12.20
CA LYS A 67 -1.04 8.25 12.18
C LYS A 67 -1.78 7.51 11.07
N GLY A 68 -2.76 6.68 11.45
CA GLY A 68 -3.64 6.00 10.50
C GLY A 68 -3.07 4.68 9.98
N GLY A 69 -3.22 3.62 10.78
CA GLY A 69 -3.18 2.27 10.25
C GLY A 69 -4.55 1.95 9.66
N MET A 70 -4.63 1.72 8.35
CA MET A 70 -5.80 1.06 7.78
C MET A 70 -5.87 -0.35 8.34
N SER A 71 -6.71 -0.56 9.36
CA SER A 71 -7.21 -1.88 9.69
C SER A 71 -8.04 -2.34 8.49
N LYS A 72 -7.55 -3.31 7.73
CA LYS A 72 -8.45 -4.06 6.84
C LYS A 72 -9.60 -4.60 7.70
N PRO A 73 -10.86 -4.59 7.25
CA PRO A 73 -11.86 -5.45 7.85
C PRO A 73 -11.34 -6.89 7.72
N VAL A 74 -11.21 -7.57 8.85
CA VAL A 74 -11.00 -9.01 8.90
C VAL A 74 -12.31 -9.62 8.42
N ASP A 75 -12.36 -10.07 7.17
CA ASP A 75 -13.40 -10.98 6.74
C ASP A 75 -13.01 -12.36 7.26
N GLY A 76 -13.59 -12.70 8.41
CA GLY A 76 -13.47 -14.01 9.03
C GLY A 76 -14.19 -15.08 8.22
N ASN A 77 -13.52 -16.22 8.05
CA ASN A 77 -14.13 -17.53 7.87
C ASN A 77 -13.39 -18.54 8.75
#